data_AF-A0A075MRD4-F1
#
_entry.id   AF-A0A075MRD4-F1
#
_cell.length_a   1.000
_cell.length_b   1.000
_cell.length_c   1.000
_cell.angle_alpha   90.00
_cell.angle_beta   90.00
_cell.angle_gamma   90.00
#
_symmetry.space_group_name_H-M   'P 1'
#
loop_
_entity.id
_entity.type
_entity.pdbx_description
1 polymer ?
#
loop_
_entity_poly.entity_id
_entity_poly.type
_entity_poly.pdbx_seq_one_letter_code
_entity_poly.pdbx_strand_id
1 'polypeptide(L)'
;MKIHYITGIAAIFVVAVHIMMRLVMPYGLSLEYANVIANYHNVPYIMLLESILVLIAIHGFNGLRIILLEMRQSKNWEGMVTAVTIAAMIGIVAYGTRTIIVVNGFSLG
;
A
#
# COMPACT_ATOMS: atom_id res chain seq x y z
N MET A 1 -6.99 14.91 8.98
CA MET A 1 -5.64 15.17 9.50
C MET A 1 -5.12 14.07 10.44
N LYS A 2 -5.79 13.72 11.55
CA LYS A 2 -5.27 12.70 12.51
C LYS A 2 -4.91 11.35 11.88
N ILE A 3 -5.77 10.83 10.99
CA ILE A 3 -5.54 9.56 10.29
C ILE A 3 -4.24 9.61 9.48
N HIS A 4 -3.97 10.69 8.74
CA HIS A 4 -2.78 10.83 7.91
C HIS A 4 -1.48 10.75 8.72
N TYR A 5 -1.46 11.35 9.93
CA TYR A 5 -0.30 11.27 10.83
C TYR A 5 -0.11 9.86 11.40
N ILE A 6 -1.20 9.22 11.86
CA ILE A 6 -1.15 7.86 12.40
C ILE A 6 -0.67 6.88 11.33
N THR A 7 -1.24 6.95 10.13
CA THR A 7 -0.85 6.08 9.02
C THR A 7 0.57 6.36 8.56
N GLY A 8 1.03 7.62 8.63
CA GLY A 8 2.41 7.98 8.31
C GLY A 8 3.42 7.36 9.29
N ILE A 9 3.18 7.48 10.59
CA ILE A 9 4.05 6.90 11.62
C ILE A 9 4.06 5.36 11.52
N ALA A 10 2.89 4.75 11.39
CA ALA A 10 2.79 3.30 11.22
C ALA A 10 3.49 2.83 9.93
N ALA A 11 3.32 3.57 8.82
CA ALA A 11 3.97 3.29 7.55
C ALA A 11 5.50 3.31 7.64
N ILE A 12 6.09 4.28 8.37
CA ILE A 12 7.54 4.33 8.56
C ILE A 12 8.05 3.01 9.15
N PHE A 13 7.39 2.49 10.18
CA PHE A 13 7.79 1.25 10.82
C PHE A 13 7.70 0.05 9.87
N VAL A 14 6.54 -0.16 9.23
CA VAL A 14 6.34 -1.34 8.38
C VAL A 14 7.19 -1.30 7.11
N VAL A 15 7.40 -0.12 6.52
CA VAL A 15 8.27 0.06 5.35
C VAL A 15 9.74 -0.16 5.74
N ALA A 16 10.18 0.31 6.90
CA ALA A 16 11.54 0.04 7.37
C ALA A 16 11.80 -1.46 7.53
N VAL A 17 10.87 -2.20 8.14
CA VAL A 17 10.96 -3.66 8.24
C VAL A 17 10.99 -4.32 6.86
N HIS A 18 10.14 -3.87 5.93
CA HIS A 18 10.17 -4.38 4.56
C HIS A 18 11.52 -4.15 3.88
N ILE A 19 12.09 -2.94 3.97
CA ILE A 19 13.41 -2.64 3.40
C ILE A 19 14.48 -3.55 4.03
N MET A 20 14.49 -3.72 5.35
CA MET A 20 15.43 -4.63 6.01
C MET A 20 15.31 -6.06 5.49
N MET A 21 14.08 -6.57 5.30
CA MET A 21 13.83 -7.89 4.72
C MET A 21 14.33 -8.03 3.27
N ARG A 22 14.41 -6.93 2.50
CA ARG A 22 15.01 -6.95 1.15
C ARG A 22 16.54 -7.00 1.18
N LEU A 23 17.16 -6.69 2.32
CA LEU A 23 18.61 -6.60 2.49
C LEU A 23 19.23 -7.82 3.19
N VAL A 24 18.42 -8.78 3.65
CA VAL A 24 18.92 -10.03 4.29
C VAL A 24 19.62 -10.98 3.30
N MET A 25 19.51 -10.70 2.01
CA MET A 25 20.17 -11.41 0.92
C MET A 25 20.59 -10.41 -0.18
N PRO A 26 21.46 -10.78 -1.13
CA PRO A 26 21.81 -9.92 -2.25
C PRO A 26 20.55 -9.39 -2.97
N TYR A 27 20.50 -8.08 -3.23
CA TYR A 27 19.28 -7.42 -3.72
C TYR A 27 18.73 -8.06 -5.00
N GLY A 28 19.59 -8.42 -5.95
CA GLY A 28 19.21 -9.12 -7.18
C GLY A 28 18.49 -10.45 -6.91
N LEU A 29 19.00 -11.26 -5.97
CA LEU A 29 18.38 -12.52 -5.58
C LEU A 29 17.03 -12.29 -4.89
N SER A 30 16.90 -11.24 -4.07
CA SER A 30 15.61 -10.93 -3.41
C SER A 30 14.48 -10.59 -4.40
N LEU A 31 14.81 -10.20 -5.63
CA LEU A 31 13.86 -9.88 -6.70
C LEU A 31 13.48 -11.09 -7.55
N GLU A 32 14.21 -12.21 -7.44
CA GLU A 32 13.91 -13.40 -8.22
C GLU A 32 12.53 -13.96 -7.88
N TYR A 33 11.83 -14.45 -8.91
CA TYR A 33 10.46 -14.94 -8.79
C TYR A 33 10.29 -15.95 -7.64
N ALA A 34 11.18 -16.95 -7.54
CA ALA A 34 11.10 -17.96 -6.49
C ALA A 34 11.22 -17.36 -5.08
N ASN A 35 12.13 -16.40 -4.87
CA ASN A 35 12.31 -15.73 -3.59
C ASN A 35 11.15 -14.78 -3.27
N VAL A 36 10.56 -14.13 -4.28
CA VAL A 36 9.35 -13.32 -4.12
C VAL A 36 8.16 -14.21 -3.74
N ILE A 37 7.95 -15.34 -4.41
CA ILE A 37 6.86 -16.28 -4.08
C ILE A 37 7.06 -16.87 -2.68
N ALA A 38 8.29 -17.26 -2.30
CA ALA A 38 8.58 -17.73 -0.95
C ALA A 38 8.20 -16.69 0.13
N ASN A 39 8.41 -15.41 -0.15
CA ASN A 39 7.96 -14.32 0.72
C ASN A 39 6.42 -14.22 0.79
N TYR A 40 5.70 -14.43 -0.32
CA TYR A 40 4.23 -14.45 -0.31
C TYR A 40 3.63 -15.66 0.41
N HIS A 41 4.39 -16.74 0.62
CA HIS A 41 3.95 -17.89 1.43
C HIS A 41 4.33 -17.74 2.91
N ASN A 42 5.11 -16.72 3.28
CA ASN A 42 5.45 -16.42 4.66
C ASN A 42 4.35 -15.57 5.31
N VAL A 43 3.57 -16.20 6.20
CA VAL A 43 2.39 -15.57 6.86
C VAL A 43 2.71 -14.25 7.57
N PRO A 44 3.73 -14.17 8.46
CA PRO A 44 4.17 -12.89 9.03
C PRO A 44 4.48 -11.82 7.99
N TYR A 45 5.12 -12.21 6.89
CA TYR A 45 5.53 -11.26 5.87
C TYR A 45 4.37 -10.77 5.01
N ILE A 46 3.38 -11.61 4.67
CA ILE A 46 2.17 -11.13 3.97
C ILE A 46 1.35 -10.18 4.83
N MET A 47 1.28 -10.38 6.15
CA MET A 47 0.63 -9.43 7.05
C MET A 47 1.35 -8.08 7.02
N LEU A 48 2.69 -8.10 7.00
CA LEU A 48 3.49 -6.89 6.81
C LEU A 48 3.20 -6.23 5.45
N LEU A 49 3.19 -6.99 4.35
CA LEU A 49 2.91 -6.46 3.00
C LEU A 49 1.51 -5.85 2.89
N GLU A 50 0.48 -6.51 3.43
CA GLU A 50 -0.89 -5.98 3.46
C GLU A 50 -0.98 -4.72 4.32
N SER A 51 -0.30 -4.69 5.47
CA SER A 51 -0.25 -3.50 6.31
C SER A 51 0.40 -2.32 5.58
N ILE A 52 1.48 -2.55 4.82
CA ILE A 52 2.12 -1.51 4.00
C ILE A 52 1.15 -1.02 2.94
N LEU A 53 0.50 -1.93 2.21
CA LEU A 53 -0.47 -1.60 1.17
C LEU A 53 -1.56 -0.67 1.70
N VAL A 54 -2.21 -1.05 2.80
CA VAL A 54 -3.31 -0.27 3.38
C VAL A 54 -2.81 1.06 3.94
N LEU A 55 -1.73 1.04 4.73
CA LEU A 55 -1.21 2.25 5.38
C LEU A 55 -0.69 3.27 4.36
N ILE A 56 0.07 2.84 3.36
CA ILE A 56 0.61 3.71 2.31
C ILE A 56 -0.50 4.18 1.37
N ALA A 57 -1.48 3.33 1.01
CA ALA A 57 -2.61 3.77 0.21
C ALA A 57 -3.39 4.89 0.93
N ILE A 58 -3.74 4.68 2.21
CA ILE A 58 -4.46 5.69 2.99
C ILE A 58 -3.60 6.95 3.17
N HIS A 59 -2.34 6.83 3.58
CA HIS A 59 -1.46 7.97 3.81
C HIS A 59 -1.21 8.77 2.52
N GLY A 60 -0.79 8.07 1.46
CA GLY A 60 -0.39 8.64 0.18
C GLY A 60 -1.55 9.28 -0.57
N PHE A 61 -2.69 8.61 -0.72
CA PHE A 61 -3.83 9.20 -1.42
C PHE A 61 -4.47 10.35 -0.63
N ASN A 62 -4.48 10.30 0.71
CA ASN A 62 -4.93 11.45 1.50
C ASN A 62 -3.98 12.64 1.37
N GLY A 63 -2.65 12.41 1.35
CA GLY A 63 -1.66 13.46 1.12
C GLY A 63 -1.82 14.09 -0.26
N LEU A 64 -1.93 13.26 -1.30
CA LEU A 64 -2.19 13.71 -2.67
C LEU A 64 -3.51 14.50 -2.77
N ARG A 65 -4.58 14.01 -2.13
CA ARG A 65 -5.86 14.72 -2.07
C ARG A 65 -5.68 16.12 -1.50
N ILE A 66 -4.98 16.26 -0.36
CA ILE A 66 -4.75 17.55 0.28
C ILE A 66 -3.98 18.49 -0.65
N ILE A 67 -2.86 18.04 -1.23
CA ILE A 67 -2.06 18.83 -2.17
C ILE A 67 -2.93 19.33 -3.35
N LEU A 68 -3.73 18.45 -3.96
CA LEU A 68 -4.58 18.82 -5.08
C LEU A 68 -5.69 19.81 -4.69
N LEU A 69 -6.25 19.70 -3.48
CA LEU A 69 -7.25 20.64 -2.97
C LEU A 69 -6.63 22.02 -2.66
N GLU A 70 -5.36 22.07 -2.27
CA GLU A 70 -4.63 23.33 -2.07
C GLU A 70 -4.34 24.04 -3.40
N MET A 71 -4.16 23.30 -4.50
CA MET A 71 -3.94 23.88 -5.83
C MET A 71 -5.17 24.60 -6.40
N ARG A 72 -6.39 24.18 -6.02
CA ARG A 72 -7.64 24.77 -6.51
C ARG A 72 -8.80 24.50 -5.55
N GLN A 73 -9.56 25.54 -5.19
CA GLN A 73 -10.62 25.47 -4.16
C GLN A 73 -12.03 25.74 -4.73
N SER A 74 -12.38 25.06 -5.82
CA SER A 74 -13.74 25.16 -6.39
C SER A 74 -14.57 23.92 -6.06
N LYS A 75 -15.85 24.08 -5.77
CA LYS A 75 -16.76 22.98 -5.38
C LYS A 75 -16.68 21.75 -6.30
N ASN A 76 -16.65 21.95 -7.62
CA ASN A 76 -16.58 20.85 -8.58
C ASN A 76 -15.22 20.13 -8.52
N TRP A 77 -14.14 20.88 -8.35
CA TRP A 77 -12.80 20.31 -8.21
C TRP A 77 -12.67 19.48 -6.94
N GLU A 78 -13.14 20.01 -5.80
CA GLU A 78 -13.04 19.32 -4.52
C GLU A 78 -13.79 17.99 -4.51
N GLY A 79 -14.99 17.98 -5.11
CA GLY A 79 -15.79 16.76 -5.28
C GLY A 79 -15.08 15.73 -6.15
N MET A 80 -14.57 16.15 -7.31
CA MET A 80 -13.86 15.27 -8.25
C MET A 80 -12.58 14.69 -7.64
N VAL A 81 -11.70 15.53 -7.06
CA VAL A 81 -10.45 15.08 -6.43
C VAL A 81 -10.73 14.12 -5.29
N THR A 82 -11.74 14.41 -4.45
CA THR A 82 -12.13 13.51 -3.36
C THR A 82 -12.61 12.17 -3.88
N ALA A 83 -13.50 12.15 -4.88
CA ALA A 83 -14.02 10.92 -5.45
C ALA A 83 -12.92 10.07 -6.09
N VAL A 84 -12.06 10.67 -6.92
CA VAL A 84 -10.99 9.98 -7.64
C VAL A 84 -9.95 9.40 -6.67
N THR A 85 -9.53 10.18 -5.67
CA THR A 85 -8.52 9.71 -4.71
C THR A 85 -9.04 8.57 -3.82
N ILE A 86 -10.32 8.61 -3.41
CA ILE A 86 -10.96 7.50 -2.68
C ILE A 86 -11.08 6.26 -3.57
N ALA A 87 -11.56 6.43 -4.81
CA ALA A 87 -11.69 5.31 -5.74
C ALA A 87 -10.33 4.66 -6.05
N ALA A 88 -9.27 5.46 -6.25
CA ALA A 88 -7.91 4.96 -6.46
C ALA A 88 -7.35 4.24 -5.24
N MET A 89 -7.62 4.74 -4.03
CA MET A 89 -7.24 4.10 -2.77
C MET A 89 -7.91 2.72 -2.63
N ILE A 90 -9.22 2.62 -2.88
CA ILE A 90 -9.94 1.34 -2.84
C ILE A 90 -9.42 0.40 -3.92
N GLY A 91 -9.21 0.90 -5.14
CA GLY A 91 -8.73 0.12 -6.28
C GLY A 91 -7.35 -0.50 -6.04
N ILE A 92 -6.39 0.27 -5.52
CA ILE A 92 -5.05 -0.26 -5.24
C ILE A 92 -5.07 -1.30 -4.12
N VAL A 93 -5.86 -1.07 -3.06
CA VAL A 93 -5.98 -2.01 -1.95
C VAL A 93 -6.59 -3.31 -2.47
N ALA A 94 -7.73 -3.24 -3.16
CA ALA A 94 -8.36 -4.44 -3.73
C ALA A 94 -7.43 -5.22 -4.68
N TYR A 95 -6.70 -4.52 -5.55
CA TYR A 95 -5.78 -5.16 -6.49
C TYR A 95 -4.55 -5.79 -5.80
N GLY A 96 -3.98 -5.10 -4.80
CA GLY A 96 -2.85 -5.60 -4.02
C GLY A 96 -3.26 -6.80 -3.15
N THR A 97 -4.38 -6.71 -2.43
CA THR A 97 -4.92 -7.83 -1.64
C THR A 97 -5.22 -9.03 -2.54
N ARG A 98 -5.80 -8.82 -3.72
CA ARG A 98 -6.00 -9.89 -4.73
C ARG A 98 -4.69 -10.61 -5.08
N THR A 99 -3.59 -9.88 -5.19
CA THR A 99 -2.28 -10.47 -5.51
C THR A 99 -1.83 -11.45 -4.42
N ILE A 100 -1.98 -11.08 -3.14
CA ILE A 100 -1.68 -11.95 -2.00
C ILE A 100 -2.55 -13.21 -2.04
N ILE A 101 -3.86 -13.04 -2.29
CA ILE A 101 -4.84 -14.12 -2.33
C ILE A 101 -4.52 -15.13 -3.44
N VAL A 102 -4.28 -14.65 -4.67
CA VAL A 102 -4.01 -15.49 -5.84
C VAL A 102 -2.72 -16.30 -5.67
N VAL A 103 -1.64 -15.68 -5.16
CA VAL A 103 -0.35 -16.38 -4.97
C VAL A 103 -0.45 -17.48 -3.91
N ASN A 104 -1.33 -17.31 -2.91
CA ASN A 104 -1.54 -18.30 -1.86
C ASN A 104 -2.62 -19.35 -2.21
N GLY A 105 -3.17 -19.33 -3.43
CA GLY A 105 -4.16 -20.31 -3.87
C GLY A 105 -5.52 -20.18 -3.18
N PHE A 106 -5.79 -19.06 -2.49
CA PHE A 106 -7.12 -18.76 -1.98
C PHE A 106 -8.03 -18.44 -3.17
N SER A 107 -9.07 -19.25 -3.39
CA SER A 107 -10.03 -19.04 -4.46
C SER A 107 -10.84 -17.76 -4.20
N LEU A 108 -10.82 -16.82 -5.15
CA LEU A 108 -11.81 -15.73 -5.23
C LEU A 108 -13.04 -16.28 -5.98
N GLY A 109 -13.80 -17.13 -5.29
CA GLY A 109 -15.10 -17.61 -5.75
C GLY A 109 -16.19 -16.58 -5.53
#